data_AF-A6J118-F1
#
_entry.id   AF-A6J118-F1
#
_cell.length_a   1.000
_cell.length_b   1.000
_cell.length_c   1.000
_cell.angle_alpha   90.00
_cell.angle_beta   90.00
_cell.angle_gamma   90.00
#
_symmetry.space_group_name_H-M   'P 1'
#
loop_
_entity.id
_entity.type
_entity.pdbx_description
1 polymer ?
#
loop_
_entity_poly.entity_id
_entity_poly.type
_entity_poly.pdbx_seq_one_letter_code
_entity_poly.pdbx_strand_id
1 'polypeptide(L)'
;MAGAVSEARFAGLSLMQLHELLEDDAQLGDMVRGMEETQTVQHNKEMTLASNRSLAEGNLLYQPQLDAQKARLTQKYQELQVLFEAYQIKKTKLDKQSNSASLETLLALLQAEGAKIEEDTENMAEKFLDGELPLDAFIDVYQSKRKLAHIRRVKVEKLQELVLKGQRLPQAGVPLPPRVPEPSPATALPYPPLEATGLPSVVPRRIPPPPPPVPAGHVATPFTAAMGSGQASAYPGLQCPPLPPRVGLPSQQGFSTQLVSPYPPALPQRPPPRMAPHQPGFILQ
;
A
#
# COMPACT_ATOMS: atom_id res chain seq x y z
N MET A 1 -40.65 -43.19 -22.30
CA MET A 1 -40.91 -44.59 -22.71
C MET A 1 -40.76 -45.61 -21.57
N ALA A 2 -40.38 -45.21 -20.35
CA ALA A 2 -40.16 -46.13 -19.23
C ALA A 2 -41.39 -46.92 -18.75
N GLY A 3 -42.60 -46.38 -18.88
CA GLY A 3 -43.84 -47.02 -18.37
C GLY A 3 -44.22 -48.34 -19.07
N ALA A 4 -43.86 -48.51 -20.35
CA ALA A 4 -44.23 -49.72 -21.11
C ALA A 4 -43.35 -50.94 -20.75
N VAL A 5 -42.12 -50.71 -20.29
CA VAL A 5 -41.19 -51.79 -19.90
C VAL A 5 -41.50 -52.31 -18.49
N SER A 6 -42.04 -51.45 -17.62
CA SER A 6 -42.49 -51.85 -16.28
C SER A 6 -43.77 -52.68 -16.32
N GLU A 7 -44.75 -52.33 -17.15
CA GLU A 7 -46.03 -53.08 -17.24
C GLU A 7 -45.84 -54.52 -17.75
N ALA A 8 -44.93 -54.73 -18.71
CA ALA A 8 -44.63 -56.06 -19.24
C ALA A 8 -43.95 -57.00 -18.21
N ARG A 9 -43.27 -56.45 -17.18
CA ARG A 9 -42.59 -57.24 -16.15
C ARG A 9 -43.53 -57.88 -15.13
N PHE A 10 -44.72 -57.31 -14.93
CA PHE A 10 -45.69 -57.82 -13.94
C PHE A 10 -46.81 -58.65 -14.57
N ALA A 11 -46.93 -58.63 -15.90
CA ALA A 11 -48.03 -59.28 -16.64
C ALA A 11 -48.08 -60.83 -16.52
N GLY A 12 -47.02 -61.47 -16.02
CA GLY A 12 -46.93 -62.93 -15.83
C GLY A 12 -47.06 -63.43 -14.39
N LEU A 13 -47.29 -62.56 -13.41
CA LEU A 13 -47.31 -62.90 -11.99
C LEU A 13 -48.73 -63.19 -11.47
N SER A 14 -48.87 -64.17 -10.58
CA SER A 14 -50.13 -64.45 -9.88
C SER A 14 -50.39 -63.43 -8.75
N LEU A 15 -51.65 -63.28 -8.31
CA LEU A 15 -52.04 -62.31 -7.28
C LEU A 15 -51.29 -62.50 -5.95
N MET A 16 -51.00 -63.74 -5.57
CA MET A 16 -50.24 -64.07 -4.36
C MET A 16 -48.76 -63.65 -4.49
N GLN A 17 -48.15 -63.86 -5.66
CA GLN A 17 -46.76 -63.44 -5.94
C GLN A 17 -46.64 -61.91 -6.03
N LEU A 18 -47.67 -61.23 -6.53
CA LEU A 18 -47.71 -59.77 -6.56
C LEU A 18 -47.82 -59.18 -5.15
N HIS A 19 -48.58 -59.83 -4.25
CA HIS A 19 -48.68 -59.45 -2.85
C HIS A 19 -47.36 -59.68 -2.10
N GLU A 20 -46.73 -60.83 -2.31
CA GLU A 20 -45.41 -61.15 -1.74
C GLU A 20 -44.33 -60.15 -2.21
N LEU A 21 -44.34 -59.78 -3.50
CA LEU A 21 -43.44 -58.76 -4.04
C LEU A 21 -43.70 -57.35 -3.47
N LEU A 22 -44.97 -57.04 -3.14
CA LEU A 22 -45.34 -55.77 -2.52
C LEU A 22 -44.88 -55.67 -1.05
N GLU A 23 -44.78 -56.81 -0.37
CA GLU A 23 -44.29 -56.90 1.02
C GLU A 23 -42.76 -57.05 1.11
N ASP A 24 -42.07 -57.35 0.01
CA ASP A 24 -40.60 -57.40 -0.07
C ASP A 24 -40.00 -56.06 -0.55
N ASP A 25 -39.77 -55.16 0.42
CA ASP A 25 -39.12 -53.86 0.20
C ASP A 25 -37.72 -53.97 -0.44
N ALA A 26 -37.00 -55.08 -0.22
CA ALA A 26 -35.66 -55.26 -0.76
C ALA A 26 -35.73 -55.52 -2.28
N GLN A 27 -36.63 -56.39 -2.72
CA GLN A 27 -36.90 -56.61 -4.15
C GLN A 27 -37.44 -55.36 -4.83
N LEU A 28 -38.37 -54.65 -4.20
CA LEU A 28 -38.89 -53.39 -4.73
C LEU A 28 -37.77 -52.35 -4.89
N GLY A 29 -36.87 -52.25 -3.90
CA GLY A 29 -35.69 -51.39 -3.95
C GLY A 29 -34.67 -51.77 -5.04
N ASP A 30 -34.47 -53.05 -5.30
CA ASP A 30 -33.62 -53.54 -6.40
C ASP A 30 -34.21 -53.21 -7.77
N MET A 31 -35.54 -53.34 -7.93
CA MET A 31 -36.20 -52.89 -9.15
C MET A 31 -36.02 -51.40 -9.38
N VAL A 32 -36.19 -50.57 -8.34
CA VAL A 32 -36.00 -49.11 -8.42
C VAL A 32 -34.55 -48.76 -8.76
N ARG A 33 -33.55 -49.44 -8.18
CA ARG A 33 -32.14 -49.28 -8.57
C ARG A 33 -31.87 -49.70 -10.01
N GLY A 34 -32.60 -50.70 -10.49
CA GLY A 34 -32.54 -51.18 -11.87
C GLY A 34 -33.23 -50.28 -12.89
N MET A 35 -34.03 -49.30 -12.48
CA MET A 35 -34.68 -48.35 -13.38
C MET A 35 -33.65 -47.47 -14.11
N GLU A 36 -33.91 -47.19 -15.38
CA GLU A 36 -33.04 -46.37 -16.23
C GLU A 36 -32.84 -44.97 -15.63
N GLU A 37 -33.89 -44.37 -15.07
CA GLU A 37 -33.83 -43.06 -14.42
C GLU A 37 -32.88 -43.07 -13.22
N THR A 38 -32.97 -44.09 -12.36
CA THR A 38 -32.11 -44.23 -11.17
C THR A 38 -30.65 -44.48 -11.56
N GLN A 39 -30.39 -45.34 -12.55
CA GLN A 39 -29.05 -45.56 -13.08
C GLN A 39 -28.46 -44.30 -13.72
N THR A 40 -29.27 -43.55 -14.46
CA THR A 40 -28.84 -42.28 -15.09
C THR A 40 -28.45 -41.25 -14.04
N VAL A 41 -29.26 -41.09 -12.99
CA VAL A 41 -28.95 -40.19 -11.86
C VAL A 41 -27.68 -40.63 -11.13
N GLN A 42 -27.51 -41.93 -10.89
CA GLN A 42 -26.33 -42.48 -10.24
C GLN A 42 -25.06 -42.24 -11.07
N HIS A 43 -25.12 -42.47 -12.39
CA HIS A 43 -24.02 -42.19 -13.30
C HIS A 43 -23.67 -40.69 -13.34
N ASN A 44 -24.67 -39.81 -13.44
CA ASN A 44 -24.47 -38.36 -13.41
C ASN A 44 -23.83 -37.89 -12.09
N LYS A 45 -24.22 -38.48 -10.96
CA LYS A 45 -23.61 -38.23 -9.66
C LYS A 45 -22.14 -38.63 -9.66
N GLU A 46 -21.81 -39.83 -10.15
CA GLU A 46 -20.43 -40.31 -10.23
C GLU A 46 -19.57 -39.42 -11.14
N MET A 47 -20.08 -39.03 -12.31
CA MET A 47 -19.40 -38.09 -13.21
C MET A 47 -19.16 -36.74 -12.55
N THR A 48 -20.16 -36.20 -11.83
CA THR A 48 -20.02 -34.93 -11.12
C THR A 48 -19.02 -35.02 -9.98
N LEU A 49 -19.03 -36.11 -9.21
CA LEU A 49 -18.06 -36.35 -8.13
C LEU A 49 -16.64 -36.51 -8.67
N ALA A 50 -16.46 -37.23 -9.77
CA ALA A 50 -15.16 -37.38 -10.43
C ALA A 50 -14.64 -36.02 -10.94
N SER A 51 -15.51 -35.23 -11.58
CA SER A 51 -15.16 -33.87 -12.04
C SER A 51 -14.79 -32.95 -10.87
N ASN A 52 -15.59 -32.95 -9.80
CA ASN A 52 -15.31 -32.14 -8.61
C ASN A 52 -13.98 -32.55 -7.95
N ARG A 53 -13.71 -33.86 -7.84
CA ARG A 53 -12.45 -34.38 -7.31
C ARG A 53 -11.26 -33.92 -8.16
N SER A 54 -11.35 -34.06 -9.48
CA SER A 54 -10.31 -33.59 -10.41
C SER A 54 -10.04 -32.08 -10.26
N LEU A 55 -11.09 -31.27 -10.13
CA LEU A 55 -10.95 -29.83 -9.88
C LEU A 55 -10.34 -29.53 -8.51
N ALA A 56 -10.72 -30.25 -7.46
CA ALA A 56 -10.18 -30.08 -6.12
C ALA A 56 -8.68 -30.45 -6.07
N GLU A 57 -8.30 -31.55 -6.72
CA GLU A 57 -6.91 -31.97 -6.87
C GLU A 57 -6.10 -30.92 -7.66
N GLY A 58 -6.65 -30.40 -8.76
CA GLY A 58 -6.04 -29.30 -9.51
C GLY A 58 -5.88 -28.02 -8.67
N ASN A 59 -6.88 -27.68 -7.85
CA ASN A 59 -6.82 -26.52 -6.97
C ASN A 59 -5.74 -26.67 -5.89
N LEU A 60 -5.57 -27.88 -5.34
CA LEU A 60 -4.54 -28.19 -4.35
C LEU A 60 -3.13 -28.00 -4.92
N LEU A 61 -2.92 -28.24 -6.22
CA LEU A 61 -1.61 -28.02 -6.87
C LEU A 61 -1.16 -26.56 -6.88
N TYR A 62 -2.10 -25.60 -6.81
CA TYR A 62 -1.74 -24.17 -6.74
C TYR A 62 -1.21 -23.76 -5.37
N GLN A 63 -1.57 -24.45 -4.30
CA GLN A 63 -1.17 -24.11 -2.95
C GLN A 63 0.36 -24.01 -2.77
N PRO A 64 1.19 -25.00 -3.16
CA PRO A 64 2.64 -24.89 -3.03
C PRO A 64 3.23 -23.74 -3.86
N GLN A 65 2.65 -23.44 -5.03
CA GLN A 65 3.09 -22.31 -5.86
C GLN A 65 2.77 -20.97 -5.19
N LEU A 66 1.57 -20.81 -4.63
CA LEU A 66 1.17 -19.61 -3.90
C LEU A 66 2.01 -19.42 -2.64
N ASP A 67 2.26 -20.50 -1.89
CA ASP A 67 3.08 -20.48 -0.69
C ASP A 67 4.54 -20.08 -1.02
N ALA A 68 5.11 -20.63 -2.11
CA ALA A 68 6.43 -20.25 -2.58
C ALA A 68 6.50 -18.76 -2.99
N GLN A 69 5.51 -18.26 -3.73
CA GLN A 69 5.46 -16.84 -4.12
C GLN A 69 5.27 -15.92 -2.92
N LYS A 70 4.42 -16.30 -1.96
CA LYS A 70 4.22 -15.57 -0.70
C LYS A 70 5.49 -15.53 0.14
N ALA A 71 6.20 -16.65 0.25
CA ALA A 71 7.48 -16.72 0.93
C ALA A 71 8.53 -15.80 0.26
N ARG A 72 8.65 -15.87 -1.07
CA ARG A 72 9.55 -15.01 -1.84
C ARG A 72 9.22 -13.52 -1.68
N LEU A 73 7.94 -13.17 -1.72
CA LEU A 73 7.48 -11.79 -1.50
C LEU A 73 7.84 -11.31 -0.10
N THR A 74 7.58 -12.15 0.91
CA THR A 74 7.91 -11.86 2.31
C THR A 74 9.41 -11.65 2.49
N GLN A 75 10.24 -12.49 1.88
CA GLN A 75 11.69 -12.33 1.87
C GLN A 75 12.11 -10.98 1.25
N LYS A 76 11.51 -10.59 0.12
CA LYS A 76 11.82 -9.29 -0.52
C LYS A 76 11.43 -8.09 0.33
N TYR A 77 10.32 -8.17 1.07
CA TYR A 77 9.97 -7.14 2.04
C TYR A 77 10.95 -7.07 3.21
N GLN A 78 11.45 -8.21 3.69
CA GLN A 78 12.47 -8.24 4.74
C GLN A 78 13.81 -7.65 4.24
N GLU A 79 14.25 -8.01 3.04
CA GLU A 79 15.44 -7.43 2.40
C GLU A 79 15.29 -5.90 2.26
N LEU A 80 14.13 -5.44 1.80
CA LEU A 80 13.83 -4.02 1.67
C LEU A 80 13.88 -3.30 3.02
N GLN A 81 13.30 -3.90 4.07
CA GLN A 81 13.32 -3.33 5.42
C GLN A 81 14.75 -3.12 5.93
N VAL A 82 15.61 -4.14 5.79
CA VAL A 82 17.02 -4.06 6.19
C VAL A 82 17.76 -2.97 5.41
N LEU A 83 17.54 -2.90 4.10
CA LEU A 83 18.15 -1.86 3.26
C LEU A 83 17.66 -0.46 3.64
N PHE A 84 16.37 -0.32 3.95
CA PHE A 84 15.78 0.95 4.36
C PHE A 84 16.33 1.41 5.71
N GLU A 85 16.46 0.52 6.69
CA GLU A 85 17.08 0.82 7.97
C GLU A 85 18.55 1.25 7.81
N ALA A 86 19.32 0.52 7.00
CA ALA A 86 20.70 0.87 6.69
C ALA A 86 20.81 2.23 5.98
N TYR A 87 19.88 2.54 5.07
CA TYR A 87 19.79 3.85 4.43
C TYR A 87 19.48 4.95 5.44
N GLN A 88 18.50 4.76 6.33
CA GLN A 88 18.13 5.75 7.34
C GLN A 88 19.27 6.04 8.31
N ILE A 89 20.03 5.03 8.72
CA ILE A 89 21.25 5.22 9.53
C ILE A 89 22.27 6.06 8.77
N LYS A 90 22.53 5.75 7.49
CA LYS A 90 23.48 6.53 6.67
C LYS A 90 23.00 7.97 6.47
N LYS A 91 21.71 8.17 6.21
CA LYS A 91 21.09 9.49 6.04
C LYS A 91 21.22 10.32 7.32
N THR A 92 20.80 9.79 8.46
CA THR A 92 20.90 10.51 9.74
C THR A 92 22.34 10.83 10.13
N LYS A 93 23.30 9.95 9.79
CA LYS A 93 24.73 10.24 9.98
C LYS A 93 25.21 11.37 9.07
N LEU A 94 24.82 11.36 7.81
CA LEU A 94 25.15 12.42 6.85
C LEU A 94 24.54 13.75 7.28
N ASP A 95 23.26 13.77 7.66
CA ASP A 95 22.54 14.97 8.11
C ASP A 95 23.21 15.57 9.37
N LYS A 96 23.63 14.74 10.32
CA LYS A 96 24.39 15.22 11.50
C LYS A 96 25.73 15.84 11.12
N GLN A 97 26.44 15.23 10.17
CA GLN A 97 27.72 15.77 9.66
C GLN A 97 27.51 17.08 8.90
N SER A 98 26.50 17.16 8.03
CA SER A 98 26.18 18.39 7.28
C SER A 98 25.71 19.51 8.20
N ASN A 99 24.96 19.20 9.26
CA ASN A 99 24.44 20.22 10.18
C ASN A 99 25.55 20.78 11.07
N SER A 100 26.39 19.92 11.65
CA SER A 100 27.54 20.37 12.46
C SER A 100 28.60 21.11 11.65
N ALA A 101 28.78 20.74 10.38
CA ALA A 101 29.64 21.44 9.43
C ALA A 101 28.90 22.47 8.58
N SER A 102 27.63 22.80 8.90
CA SER A 102 26.87 23.74 8.09
C SER A 102 27.53 25.12 8.19
N LEU A 103 27.56 25.79 7.05
CA LEU A 103 28.21 27.10 6.93
C LEU A 103 27.60 28.12 7.90
N GLU A 104 26.30 28.01 8.15
CA GLU A 104 25.54 28.81 9.11
C GLU A 104 25.96 28.51 10.56
N THR A 105 26.09 27.24 10.95
CA THR A 105 26.57 26.87 12.29
C THR A 105 28.00 27.35 12.51
N LEU A 106 28.88 27.18 11.51
CA LEU A 106 30.26 27.67 11.59
C LEU A 106 30.32 29.20 11.70
N LEU A 107 29.47 29.91 10.97
CA LEU A 107 29.38 31.37 11.04
C LEU A 107 28.96 31.84 12.43
N ALA A 108 27.91 31.24 13.00
CA ALA A 108 27.43 31.57 14.34
C ALA A 108 28.51 31.31 15.41
N LEU A 109 29.19 30.15 15.35
CA LEU A 109 30.29 29.82 16.26
C LEU A 109 31.45 30.82 16.14
N LEU A 110 31.84 31.17 14.90
CA LEU A 110 32.92 32.11 14.66
C LEU A 110 32.56 33.53 15.12
N GLN A 111 31.29 33.94 14.99
CA GLN A 111 30.78 35.20 15.52
C GLN A 111 30.84 35.24 17.05
N ALA A 112 30.40 34.18 17.73
CA ALA A 112 30.47 34.08 19.20
C ALA A 112 31.92 34.14 19.70
N GLU A 113 32.82 33.37 19.07
CA GLU A 113 34.26 33.39 19.36
C GLU A 113 34.92 34.72 18.97
N GLY A 114 34.40 35.41 17.95
CA GLY A 114 34.79 36.77 17.56
C GLY A 114 34.44 37.80 18.62
N ALA A 115 33.20 37.81 19.09
CA ALA A 115 32.72 38.69 20.15
C ALA A 115 33.50 38.45 21.47
N LYS A 116 33.72 37.19 21.83
CA LYS A 116 34.49 36.82 23.02
C LYS A 116 35.93 37.37 22.98
N ILE A 117 36.63 37.27 21.84
CA ILE A 117 38.00 37.81 21.77
C ILE A 117 38.02 39.34 21.73
N GLU A 118 36.98 39.99 21.19
CA GLU A 118 36.83 41.44 21.25
C GLU A 118 36.65 41.90 22.71
N GLU A 119 35.76 41.25 23.45
CA GLU A 119 35.55 41.48 24.89
C GLU A 119 36.83 41.21 25.70
N ASP A 120 37.54 40.10 25.46
CA ASP A 120 38.83 39.82 26.08
C ASP A 120 39.84 40.95 25.86
N THR A 121 39.88 41.54 24.65
CA THR A 121 40.80 42.65 24.37
C THR A 121 40.40 43.92 25.08
N GLU A 122 39.09 44.18 25.23
CA GLU A 122 38.58 45.34 25.97
C GLU A 122 38.89 45.19 27.47
N ASN A 123 38.56 44.04 28.06
CA ASN A 123 38.88 43.72 29.46
C ASN A 123 40.39 43.83 29.75
N MET A 124 41.25 43.46 28.79
CA MET A 124 42.69 43.65 28.94
C MET A 124 43.12 45.11 28.87
N ALA A 125 42.48 45.92 28.02
CA ALA A 125 42.74 47.34 27.93
C ALA A 125 42.32 48.06 29.23
N GLU A 126 41.14 47.73 29.77
CA GLU A 126 40.65 48.23 31.06
C GLU A 126 41.64 47.92 32.20
N LYS A 127 42.05 46.65 32.35
CA LYS A 127 43.04 46.25 33.37
C LYS A 127 44.38 46.97 33.25
N PHE A 128 44.81 47.28 32.03
CA PHE A 128 46.02 48.06 31.81
C PHE A 128 45.82 49.53 32.25
N LEU A 129 44.68 50.14 31.93
CA LEU A 129 44.34 51.50 32.35
C LEU A 129 44.19 51.63 33.88
N ASP A 130 43.70 50.58 34.53
CA ASP A 130 43.58 50.48 35.99
C ASP A 130 44.93 50.22 36.69
N GLY A 131 46.00 49.97 35.93
CA GLY A 131 47.34 49.68 36.46
C GLY A 131 47.52 48.26 36.99
N GLU A 132 46.56 47.35 36.74
CA GLU A 132 46.65 45.93 37.14
C GLU A 132 47.62 45.13 36.26
N LEU A 133 47.99 45.67 35.08
CA LEU A 133 48.85 45.00 34.11
C LEU A 133 50.04 45.89 33.70
N PRO A 134 51.31 45.41 33.78
CA PRO A 134 52.47 46.19 33.37
C PRO A 134 52.58 46.27 31.83
N LEU A 135 53.19 47.35 31.33
CA LEU A 135 53.30 47.65 29.90
C LEU A 135 53.91 46.51 29.07
N ASP A 136 55.02 45.93 29.54
CA ASP A 136 55.72 44.87 28.83
C ASP A 136 54.87 43.60 28.68
N ALA A 137 54.03 43.28 29.68
CA ALA A 137 53.10 42.15 29.62
C ALA A 137 51.87 42.44 28.74
N PHE A 138 51.46 43.71 28.66
CA PHE A 138 50.33 44.15 27.86
C PHE A 138 50.63 44.09 26.35
N ILE A 139 51.76 44.67 25.91
CA ILE A 139 52.07 44.89 24.50
C ILE A 139 51.94 43.60 23.68
N ASP A 140 52.65 42.54 24.07
CA ASP A 140 52.72 41.30 23.28
C ASP A 140 51.37 40.56 23.24
N VAL A 141 50.71 40.44 24.39
CA VAL A 141 49.47 39.68 24.52
C VAL A 141 48.30 40.44 23.89
N TYR A 142 48.21 41.75 24.11
CA TYR A 142 47.16 42.59 23.54
C TYR A 142 47.27 42.66 22.02
N GLN A 143 48.46 42.94 21.47
CA GLN A 143 48.65 42.98 20.01
C GLN A 143 48.28 41.65 19.36
N SER A 144 48.69 40.52 19.96
CA SER A 144 48.36 39.19 19.46
C SER A 144 46.84 38.94 19.46
N LYS A 145 46.15 39.21 20.58
CA LYS A 145 44.69 39.05 20.69
C LYS A 145 43.93 40.01 19.78
N ARG A 146 44.36 41.27 19.66
CA ARG A 146 43.73 42.27 18.80
C ARG A 146 43.88 41.92 17.33
N LYS A 147 45.05 41.42 16.92
CA LYS A 147 45.26 40.85 15.58
C LYS A 147 44.31 39.67 15.33
N LEU A 148 44.17 38.75 16.29
CA LEU A 148 43.25 37.61 16.17
C LEU A 148 41.79 38.07 16.05
N ALA A 149 41.36 39.07 16.82
CA ALA A 149 40.02 39.66 16.73
C ALA A 149 39.75 40.22 15.33
N HIS A 150 40.67 41.02 14.78
CA HIS A 150 40.54 41.55 13.41
C HIS A 150 40.50 40.44 12.35
N ILE A 151 41.34 39.41 12.48
CA ILE A 151 41.32 38.24 11.59
C ILE A 151 39.96 37.53 11.65
N ARG A 152 39.41 37.31 12.86
CA ARG A 152 38.10 36.67 13.03
C ARG A 152 36.99 37.51 12.42
N ARG A 153 37.00 38.84 12.59
CA ARG A 153 36.02 39.75 11.98
C ARG A 153 35.99 39.65 10.44
N VAL A 154 37.15 39.71 9.81
CA VAL A 154 37.24 39.54 8.34
C VAL A 154 36.77 38.15 7.91
N LYS A 155 37.11 37.10 8.67
CA LYS A 155 36.62 35.74 8.38
C LYS A 155 35.11 35.61 8.52
N VAL A 156 34.49 36.27 9.51
CA VAL A 156 33.03 36.35 9.66
C VAL A 156 32.39 36.99 8.43
N GLU A 157 32.87 38.17 8.00
CA GLU A 157 32.37 38.86 6.81
C GLU A 157 32.46 37.98 5.56
N LYS A 158 33.61 37.33 5.34
CA LYS A 158 33.81 36.45 4.18
C LYS A 158 32.94 35.21 4.24
N LEU A 159 32.77 34.61 5.42
CA LEU A 159 31.92 33.45 5.61
C LEU A 159 30.44 33.81 5.44
N GLN A 160 30.01 35.00 5.90
CA GLN A 160 28.68 35.53 5.70
C GLN A 160 28.36 35.75 4.23
N GLU A 161 29.30 36.29 3.44
CA GLU A 161 29.15 36.37 1.97
C GLU A 161 28.94 34.99 1.34
N LEU A 162 29.65 33.96 1.80
CA LEU A 162 29.52 32.61 1.29
C LEU A 162 28.18 31.97 1.65
N VAL A 163 27.66 32.20 2.86
CA VAL A 163 26.31 31.76 3.27
C VAL A 163 25.24 32.38 2.37
N LEU A 164 25.30 33.70 2.17
CA LEU A 164 24.35 34.43 1.32
C LEU A 164 24.43 34.04 -0.16
N LYS A 165 25.64 33.76 -0.67
CA LYS A 165 25.85 33.28 -2.05
C LYS A 165 25.45 31.81 -2.22
N GLY A 166 25.66 30.97 -1.22
CA GLY A 166 25.26 29.56 -1.22
C GLY A 166 23.74 29.38 -1.26
N GLN A 167 22.99 30.27 -0.61
CA GLN A 167 21.52 30.34 -0.70
C GLN A 167 21.02 30.85 -2.08
N ARG A 168 21.92 31.39 -2.92
CA ARG A 168 21.65 31.90 -4.28
C ARG A 168 22.07 30.95 -5.41
N LEU A 169 22.45 29.70 -5.13
CA LEU A 169 22.51 28.71 -6.20
C LEU A 169 21.12 28.58 -6.83
N PRO A 170 20.99 28.70 -8.17
CA PRO A 170 19.69 28.65 -8.81
C PRO A 170 19.06 27.30 -8.49
N GLN A 171 17.98 27.33 -7.73
CA GLN A 171 16.85 26.43 -7.96
C GLN A 171 16.70 26.36 -9.48
N ALA A 172 17.09 25.23 -10.08
CA ALA A 172 16.92 25.01 -11.50
C ALA A 172 15.45 25.35 -11.80
N GLY A 173 15.24 26.45 -12.51
CA GLY A 173 13.93 27.01 -12.71
C GLY A 173 13.05 25.92 -13.31
N VAL A 174 12.01 25.54 -12.59
CA VAL A 174 10.84 24.91 -13.21
C VAL A 174 10.41 25.88 -14.31
N PRO A 175 10.40 25.49 -15.59
CA PRO A 175 9.84 26.35 -16.62
C PRO A 175 8.36 26.54 -16.29
N LEU A 176 8.01 27.76 -15.91
CA LEU A 176 6.61 28.20 -15.84
C LEU A 176 5.97 27.95 -17.21
N PRO A 177 4.79 27.30 -17.28
CA PRO A 177 4.07 27.22 -18.55
C PRO A 177 3.69 28.64 -19.00
N PRO A 178 3.77 28.96 -20.31
CA PRO A 178 3.39 30.28 -20.80
C PRO A 178 1.90 30.52 -20.52
N ARG A 179 1.59 31.59 -19.78
CA ARG A 179 0.22 32.10 -19.68
C ARG A 179 -0.27 32.48 -21.07
N VAL A 180 -1.39 31.91 -21.48
CA VAL A 180 -2.17 32.34 -22.64
C VAL A 180 -2.77 33.72 -22.32
N PRO A 181 -2.64 34.74 -23.20
CA PRO A 181 -3.39 35.98 -23.06
C PRO A 181 -4.85 35.78 -23.53
N GLU A 182 -5.79 36.08 -22.64
CA GLU A 182 -7.22 36.24 -22.93
C GLU A 182 -7.46 37.47 -23.86
N PRO A 183 -8.40 37.43 -24.81
CA PRO A 183 -8.68 38.55 -25.70
C PRO A 183 -9.75 39.51 -25.12
N SER A 184 -9.51 40.81 -25.23
CA SER A 184 -10.52 41.86 -25.03
C SER A 184 -10.59 42.77 -26.28
N PRO A 185 -11.77 43.35 -26.61
CA PRO A 185 -12.04 43.84 -27.97
C PRO A 185 -11.68 45.31 -28.21
N ALA A 186 -11.19 45.55 -29.45
CA ALA A 186 -11.31 46.70 -30.35
C ALA A 186 -11.35 48.16 -29.82
N THR A 187 -10.50 49.03 -30.39
CA THR A 187 -10.89 50.03 -31.43
C THR A 187 -9.76 51.01 -31.80
N ALA A 188 -9.63 51.26 -33.12
CA ALA A 188 -9.11 52.41 -33.89
C ALA A 188 -7.59 52.71 -34.04
N LEU A 189 -7.22 52.71 -35.34
CA LEU A 189 -6.00 53.11 -36.07
C LEU A 189 -5.85 54.65 -36.20
N PRO A 190 -4.71 55.28 -36.65
CA PRO A 190 -4.11 55.17 -38.01
C PRO A 190 -2.56 55.19 -38.19
N TYR A 191 -2.13 54.50 -39.27
CA TYR A 191 -0.83 54.27 -39.97
C TYR A 191 -0.07 55.53 -40.47
N PRO A 192 1.12 55.52 -41.18
CA PRO A 192 1.78 54.45 -42.02
C PRO A 192 3.36 54.44 -42.07
N PRO A 193 4.12 53.87 -43.07
CA PRO A 193 4.03 52.63 -43.90
C PRO A 193 5.36 51.78 -44.09
N LEU A 194 5.22 50.63 -44.82
CA LEU A 194 6.20 49.93 -45.72
C LEU A 194 7.36 49.09 -45.08
N GLU A 195 7.80 47.88 -45.47
CA GLU A 195 7.65 46.91 -46.59
C GLU A 195 8.01 45.49 -46.07
N ALA A 196 7.23 44.44 -46.40
CA ALA A 196 7.40 43.46 -47.48
C ALA A 196 8.28 42.21 -47.19
N THR A 197 7.65 41.05 -47.41
CA THR A 197 8.23 39.78 -47.94
C THR A 197 8.51 38.63 -46.97
N GLY A 198 7.76 37.54 -47.15
CA GLY A 198 8.29 36.16 -47.04
C GLY A 198 7.61 35.21 -46.06
N LEU A 199 6.59 34.47 -46.50
CA LEU A 199 6.19 33.17 -45.92
C LEU A 199 6.31 32.08 -47.00
N PRO A 200 6.71 30.85 -46.61
CA PRO A 200 6.09 29.69 -47.22
C PRO A 200 5.56 28.69 -46.18
N SER A 201 4.24 28.44 -46.30
CA SER A 201 3.56 27.13 -46.36
C SER A 201 4.15 25.92 -45.64
N VAL A 202 3.38 25.36 -44.68
CA VAL A 202 3.47 23.96 -44.23
C VAL A 202 2.08 23.33 -44.19
N VAL A 203 1.94 22.19 -44.87
CA VAL A 203 0.75 21.34 -45.00
C VAL A 203 0.53 20.50 -43.72
N PRO A 204 -0.71 20.23 -43.26
CA PRO A 204 -0.96 19.36 -42.11
C PRO A 204 -0.89 17.87 -42.47
N ARG A 205 -0.14 17.06 -41.70
CA ARG A 205 -0.14 15.59 -41.78
C ARG A 205 -1.15 14.94 -40.82
N ARG A 206 -1.62 13.78 -41.28
CA ARG A 206 -2.81 12.99 -40.89
C ARG A 206 -2.82 12.41 -39.46
N ILE A 207 -4.03 12.28 -38.94
CA ILE A 207 -4.44 11.54 -37.73
C ILE A 207 -4.31 10.02 -37.96
N PRO A 208 -3.90 9.20 -36.96
CA PRO A 208 -3.88 7.73 -37.06
C PRO A 208 -5.29 7.09 -36.89
N PRO A 209 -5.59 5.95 -37.53
CA PRO A 209 -6.90 5.29 -37.44
C PRO A 209 -7.10 4.50 -36.13
N PRO A 210 -8.36 4.28 -35.69
CA PRO A 210 -8.70 3.53 -34.47
C PRO A 210 -8.54 2.00 -34.62
N PRO A 211 -8.39 1.25 -33.51
CA PRO A 211 -8.19 -0.21 -33.51
C PRO A 211 -9.48 -1.00 -33.80
N PRO A 212 -9.37 -2.27 -34.27
CA PRO A 212 -10.50 -3.10 -34.68
C PRO A 212 -11.29 -3.71 -33.51
N PRO A 213 -12.59 -4.03 -33.70
CA PRO A 213 -13.43 -4.64 -32.67
C PRO A 213 -13.13 -6.14 -32.48
N VAL A 214 -13.18 -6.61 -31.22
CA VAL A 214 -12.96 -8.01 -30.83
C VAL A 214 -14.32 -8.73 -30.71
N PRO A 215 -14.48 -9.99 -31.16
CA PRO A 215 -15.76 -10.69 -31.09
C PRO A 215 -16.15 -11.07 -29.66
N ALA A 216 -17.43 -10.91 -29.35
CA ALA A 216 -18.04 -11.33 -28.09
C ALA A 216 -18.07 -12.86 -27.98
N GLY A 217 -17.33 -13.41 -27.01
CA GLY A 217 -17.40 -14.80 -26.58
C GLY A 217 -17.28 -14.86 -25.06
N HIS A 218 -18.41 -15.06 -24.39
CA HIS A 218 -18.49 -15.20 -22.94
C HIS A 218 -17.74 -16.43 -22.45
N VAL A 219 -16.77 -16.23 -21.56
CA VAL A 219 -16.43 -17.18 -20.49
C VAL A 219 -16.01 -16.37 -19.26
N ALA A 220 -16.89 -16.34 -18.27
CA ALA A 220 -16.71 -15.60 -17.03
C ALA A 220 -15.70 -16.34 -16.14
N THR A 221 -14.49 -15.78 -16.01
CA THR A 221 -13.60 -16.04 -14.88
C THR A 221 -13.84 -14.98 -13.80
N PRO A 222 -13.80 -15.29 -12.50
CA PRO A 222 -14.26 -14.42 -11.42
C PRO A 222 -13.38 -13.17 -11.17
N PHE A 223 -12.41 -12.85 -12.02
CA PHE A 223 -11.45 -11.76 -11.80
C PHE A 223 -11.67 -10.51 -12.67
N THR A 224 -12.66 -10.48 -13.57
CA THR A 224 -12.81 -9.41 -14.58
C THR A 224 -13.77 -8.28 -14.17
N ALA A 225 -14.24 -8.23 -12.92
CA ALA A 225 -15.34 -7.36 -12.49
C ALA A 225 -14.92 -5.99 -11.89
N ALA A 226 -13.68 -5.51 -12.11
CA ALA A 226 -13.17 -4.33 -11.40
C ALA A 226 -12.58 -3.22 -12.30
N MET A 227 -13.09 -3.01 -13.50
CA MET A 227 -12.70 -1.84 -14.32
C MET A 227 -13.94 -1.14 -14.88
N GLY A 228 -14.54 -0.28 -14.06
CA GLY A 228 -15.70 0.51 -14.44
C GLY A 228 -16.05 1.54 -13.38
N SER A 229 -15.18 2.53 -13.14
CA SER A 229 -15.50 3.87 -12.63
C SER A 229 -14.20 4.54 -12.12
N GLY A 230 -13.92 5.76 -12.56
CA GLY A 230 -12.93 6.61 -11.89
C GLY A 230 -12.10 7.48 -12.82
N GLN A 231 -12.39 8.78 -12.82
CA GLN A 231 -11.72 9.85 -13.53
C GLN A 231 -10.20 9.88 -13.32
N ALA A 232 -9.49 10.26 -14.38
CA ALA A 232 -8.08 10.63 -14.33
C ALA A 232 -7.89 11.89 -13.47
N SER A 233 -7.08 11.78 -12.42
CA SER A 233 -6.50 12.93 -11.73
C SER A 233 -4.98 12.74 -11.69
N ALA A 234 -4.25 13.76 -12.11
CA ALA A 234 -2.79 13.75 -12.20
C ALA A 234 -2.17 13.78 -10.80
N TYR A 235 -1.33 12.78 -10.49
CA TYR A 235 -0.54 12.76 -9.27
C TYR A 235 0.77 13.55 -9.44
N PRO A 236 1.12 14.46 -8.52
CA PRO A 236 2.50 14.92 -8.36
C PRO A 236 3.23 13.96 -7.40
N GLY A 237 4.44 13.54 -7.79
CA GLY A 237 5.49 13.04 -6.88
C GLY A 237 5.30 11.62 -6.35
N LEU A 238 6.15 10.71 -6.81
CA LEU A 238 6.37 9.39 -6.21
C LEU A 238 6.85 9.53 -4.75
N GLN A 239 5.93 9.42 -3.79
CA GLN A 239 6.25 9.05 -2.43
C GLN A 239 5.78 7.61 -2.24
N CYS A 240 6.69 6.72 -1.83
CA CYS A 240 6.33 5.35 -1.46
C CYS A 240 5.23 5.40 -0.39
N PRO A 241 4.15 4.61 -0.52
CA PRO A 241 3.10 4.59 0.49
C PRO A 241 3.69 4.09 1.82
N PRO A 242 3.24 4.63 2.97
CA PRO A 242 3.72 4.19 4.27
C PRO A 242 3.34 2.74 4.49
N LEU A 243 4.33 1.90 4.81
CA LEU A 243 4.09 0.54 5.28
C LEU A 243 3.33 0.64 6.62
N PRO A 244 2.18 -0.04 6.78
CA PRO A 244 1.45 -0.01 8.04
C PRO A 244 2.31 -0.62 9.15
N PRO A 245 2.36 -0.01 10.36
CA PRO A 245 3.12 -0.57 11.46
C PRO A 245 2.44 -1.85 11.93
N ARG A 246 3.04 -3.00 11.65
CA ARG A 246 2.63 -4.25 12.30
C ARG A 246 3.24 -4.26 13.69
N VAL A 247 2.54 -3.65 14.66
CA VAL A 247 2.84 -3.81 16.08
C VAL A 247 2.76 -5.30 16.40
N GLY A 248 3.87 -5.83 16.92
CA GLY A 248 3.95 -7.20 17.41
C GLY A 248 3.01 -7.41 18.59
N LEU A 249 2.30 -8.53 18.60
CA LEU A 249 1.81 -9.12 19.84
C LEU A 249 2.93 -10.00 20.43
N PRO A 250 3.16 -9.95 21.75
CA PRO A 250 4.03 -10.91 22.41
C PRO A 250 3.35 -12.29 22.49
N SER A 251 4.16 -13.33 22.46
CA SER A 251 3.74 -14.71 22.74
C SER A 251 3.09 -14.81 24.14
N GLN A 252 1.92 -15.42 24.21
CA GLN A 252 1.45 -16.12 25.41
C GLN A 252 0.82 -17.44 24.97
N GLN A 253 1.29 -18.51 25.61
CA GLN A 253 0.82 -19.89 25.46
C GLN A 253 -0.64 -20.01 25.92
N GLY A 254 -1.42 -20.83 25.22
CA GLY A 254 -2.64 -21.44 25.75
C GLY A 254 -3.88 -21.24 24.89
N PHE A 255 -4.52 -22.39 24.61
CA PHE A 255 -5.93 -22.59 24.21
C PHE A 255 -6.24 -22.80 22.72
N SER A 256 -6.50 -24.08 22.47
CA SER A 256 -7.25 -24.78 21.42
C SER A 256 -7.92 -24.00 20.29
N THR A 257 -7.53 -24.41 19.08
CA THR A 257 -8.33 -24.58 17.86
C THR A 257 -9.83 -24.28 17.97
N GLN A 258 -10.30 -23.22 17.31
CA GLN A 258 -11.60 -23.23 16.64
C GLN A 258 -11.51 -22.55 15.26
N LEU A 259 -11.67 -23.41 14.25
CA LEU A 259 -11.80 -23.09 12.84
C LEU A 259 -13.20 -22.46 12.62
N VAL A 260 -13.27 -21.20 12.18
CA VAL A 260 -14.55 -20.56 11.81
C VAL A 260 -15.07 -21.18 10.51
N SER A 261 -16.22 -21.86 10.61
CA SER A 261 -17.01 -22.43 9.51
C SER A 261 -17.91 -21.36 8.87
N PRO A 262 -18.14 -21.36 7.54
CA PRO A 262 -18.85 -20.28 6.82
C PRO A 262 -20.35 -20.56 6.63
N TYR A 263 -21.11 -20.91 7.66
CA TYR A 263 -22.58 -21.04 7.58
C TYR A 263 -23.30 -20.20 8.66
N PRO A 264 -24.47 -19.59 8.36
CA PRO A 264 -25.22 -18.79 9.32
C PRO A 264 -25.92 -19.69 10.37
N PRO A 265 -26.15 -19.20 11.61
CA PRO A 265 -26.73 -20.01 12.68
C PRO A 265 -28.23 -20.23 12.49
N ALA A 266 -28.70 -21.43 12.84
CA ALA A 266 -30.13 -21.75 12.86
C ALA A 266 -30.87 -21.02 13.98
N LEU A 267 -32.13 -20.62 13.71
CA LEU A 267 -33.00 -19.92 14.66
C LEU A 267 -33.30 -20.76 15.92
N PRO A 268 -33.54 -20.15 17.10
CA PRO A 268 -33.76 -20.88 18.34
C PRO A 268 -35.07 -21.67 18.34
N GLN A 269 -34.97 -23.00 18.49
CA GLN A 269 -36.10 -23.90 18.74
C GLN A 269 -36.68 -23.63 20.14
N ARG A 270 -38.02 -23.56 20.23
CA ARG A 270 -38.78 -23.41 21.48
C ARG A 270 -38.66 -24.68 22.33
N PRO A 271 -38.43 -24.59 23.67
CA PRO A 271 -38.34 -25.78 24.50
C PRO A 271 -39.71 -26.44 24.72
N PRO A 272 -39.78 -27.78 24.90
CA PRO A 272 -41.02 -28.52 25.10
C PRO A 272 -41.60 -28.27 26.51
N PRO A 273 -42.90 -28.51 26.74
CA PRO A 273 -43.54 -28.19 28.01
C PRO A 273 -43.06 -29.16 29.11
N ARG A 274 -42.54 -28.61 30.21
CA ARG A 274 -42.28 -29.39 31.43
C ARG A 274 -43.63 -29.78 32.08
N MET A 275 -43.88 -31.07 32.20
CA MET A 275 -44.87 -31.61 33.13
C MET A 275 -44.40 -31.34 34.57
N ALA A 276 -45.31 -30.87 35.43
CA ALA A 276 -45.04 -30.58 36.83
C ALA A 276 -44.83 -31.87 37.64
N PRO A 277 -43.89 -31.93 38.61
CA PRO A 277 -43.79 -33.06 39.50
C PRO A 277 -44.80 -32.95 40.65
N HIS A 278 -45.50 -34.04 40.89
CA HIS A 278 -46.40 -34.26 42.02
C HIS A 278 -45.65 -34.11 43.35
N GLN A 279 -46.21 -33.35 44.29
CA GLN A 279 -45.85 -33.45 45.71
C GLN A 279 -46.44 -34.71 46.33
N PRO A 280 -45.74 -35.30 47.31
CA PRO A 280 -46.40 -35.48 48.60
C PRO A 280 -45.48 -35.35 49.83
N GLY A 281 -46.05 -34.81 50.91
CA GLY A 281 -45.93 -35.43 52.25
C GLY A 281 -45.01 -34.73 53.27
N PHE A 282 -45.67 -34.18 54.30
CA PHE A 282 -45.12 -33.77 55.60
C PHE A 282 -44.47 -34.94 56.38
N ILE A 283 -43.51 -34.64 57.27
CA ILE A 283 -43.65 -34.70 58.75
C ILE A 283 -42.33 -34.30 59.45
N LEU A 284 -42.48 -33.50 60.51
CA LEU A 284 -41.50 -33.11 61.53
C LEU A 284 -40.92 -34.31 62.29
N GLN A 285 -39.65 -34.23 62.68
CA GLN A 285 -39.22 -34.48 64.06
C GLN A 285 -38.03 -33.59 64.42
#